data_AF-A0A2S7IHJ8-F1
#
_entry.id   AF-A0A2S7IHJ8-F1
#
_cell.length_a   1.000
_cell.length_b   1.000
_cell.length_c   1.000
_cell.angle_alpha   90.00
_cell.angle_beta   90.00
_cell.angle_gamma   90.00
#
_symmetry.space_group_name_H-M   'P 1'
#
loop_
_entity.id
_entity.type
_entity.pdbx_description
1 polymer ?
#
loop_
_entity_poly.entity_id
_entity_poly.type
_entity_poly.pdbx_seq_one_letter_code
_entity_poly.pdbx_strand_id
1 'polypeptide(L)'
;MIPFQALFHLLDETIDLVEIKRLDLPDEKDRSQLYYWLLIRDTQVQRLTFVSMTRNETSQERVFEEGLLHFDTEMALYTDLDSLATHRLAVQNPAILSEALEKRIQNYLTAQ
;
A
#
# COMPACT_ATOMS: atom_id res chain seq x y z
N MET A 1 -3.79 14.49 13.82
CA MET A 1 -4.06 13.18 13.20
C MET A 1 -4.60 13.45 11.82
N ILE A 2 -4.04 12.82 10.80
CA ILE A 2 -4.38 13.02 9.40
C ILE A 2 -5.37 11.91 9.06
N PRO A 3 -6.67 12.22 8.85
CA PRO A 3 -7.64 11.18 8.53
C PRO A 3 -7.29 10.51 7.19
N PHE A 4 -7.33 9.18 7.19
CA PHE A 4 -7.15 8.36 6.00
C PHE A 4 -8.10 7.16 6.02
N GLN A 5 -8.29 6.54 4.86
CA GLN A 5 -9.01 5.29 4.69
C GLN A 5 -8.07 4.24 4.09
N ALA A 6 -7.99 3.05 4.68
CA ALA A 6 -7.32 1.90 4.05
C ALA A 6 -8.20 1.33 2.92
N LEU A 7 -7.62 1.14 1.74
CA LEU A 7 -8.27 0.59 0.56
C LEU A 7 -7.85 -0.86 0.30
N PHE A 8 -6.56 -1.15 0.46
CA PHE A 8 -6.00 -2.49 0.39
C PHE A 8 -5.04 -2.70 1.55
N HIS A 9 -5.03 -3.92 2.07
CA HIS A 9 -4.04 -4.39 3.02
C HIS A 9 -3.62 -5.80 2.62
N LEU A 10 -2.37 -5.92 2.17
CA LEU A 10 -1.76 -7.14 1.66
C LEU A 10 -0.55 -7.44 2.55
N LEU A 11 -0.48 -8.61 3.17
CA LEU A 11 0.58 -8.88 4.15
C LEU A 11 1.10 -10.31 4.13
N ASP A 12 2.32 -10.46 4.60
CA ASP A 12 2.89 -11.72 5.10
C ASP A 12 3.48 -11.49 6.50
N GLU A 13 4.30 -12.42 6.99
CA GLU A 13 4.98 -12.31 8.28
C GLU A 13 6.08 -11.23 8.35
N THR A 14 6.49 -10.68 7.21
CA THR A 14 7.64 -9.78 7.07
C THR A 14 7.25 -8.37 6.63
N ILE A 15 6.19 -8.24 5.83
CA ILE A 15 5.75 -6.96 5.30
C ILE A 15 4.24 -6.74 5.35
N ASP A 16 3.86 -5.48 5.50
CA ASP A 16 2.55 -4.97 5.15
C ASP A 16 2.67 -4.06 3.91
N LEU A 17 1.83 -4.29 2.92
CA LEU A 17 1.66 -3.43 1.76
C LEU A 17 0.24 -2.87 1.76
N VAL A 18 0.13 -1.56 2.01
CA VAL A 18 -1.14 -0.89 2.27
C VAL A 18 -1.37 0.24 1.28
N GLU A 19 -2.52 0.23 0.60
CA GLU A 19 -2.99 1.44 -0.10
C GLU A 19 -3.91 2.22 0.83
N ILE A 20 -3.62 3.50 1.02
CA ILE A 20 -4.47 4.43 1.74
C ILE A 20 -4.95 5.55 0.84
N LYS A 21 -6.13 6.10 1.15
CA LYS A 21 -6.62 7.38 0.64
C LYS A 21 -6.63 8.41 1.78
N ARG A 22 -5.91 9.51 1.61
CA ARG A 22 -5.97 10.68 2.47
C ARG A 22 -7.34 11.37 2.37
N LEU A 23 -7.89 11.76 3.51
CA LEU A 23 -9.20 12.41 3.61
C LEU A 23 -9.10 13.88 4.08
N ASP A 24 -7.89 14.34 4.39
CA ASP A 24 -7.60 15.70 4.85
C ASP A 24 -7.41 16.71 3.70
N LEU A 25 -7.42 16.24 2.45
CA LEU A 25 -7.19 17.03 1.24
C LEU A 25 -8.43 16.98 0.31
N PRO A 26 -9.56 17.61 0.68
CA PRO A 26 -10.82 17.45 -0.06
C PRO A 26 -10.82 18.06 -1.47
N ASP A 27 -10.01 19.10 -1.70
CA ASP A 27 -9.94 19.82 -2.98
C ASP A 27 -8.77 19.39 -3.87
N GLU A 28 -7.91 18.47 -3.38
CA GLU A 28 -6.77 17.98 -4.13
C GLU A 28 -7.22 17.10 -5.30
N LYS A 29 -6.63 17.34 -6.47
CA LYS A 29 -6.95 16.62 -7.72
C LYS A 29 -5.83 15.69 -8.15
N ASP A 30 -4.60 15.96 -7.68
CA ASP A 30 -3.48 15.07 -7.90
C ASP A 30 -3.66 13.79 -7.08
N ARG A 31 -3.91 12.69 -7.79
CA ARG A 31 -4.09 11.38 -7.18
C ARG A 31 -2.83 10.91 -6.46
N SER A 32 -1.65 11.33 -6.89
CA SER A 32 -0.41 10.98 -6.21
C SER A 32 -0.39 11.54 -4.79
N GLN A 33 -1.01 12.72 -4.54
CA GLN A 33 -1.10 13.33 -3.21
C GLN A 33 -2.19 12.70 -2.34
N LEU A 34 -3.23 12.14 -2.97
CA LEU A 34 -4.35 11.53 -2.28
C LEU A 34 -4.14 10.06 -1.92
N TYR A 35 -3.50 9.28 -2.80
CA TYR A 35 -3.39 7.83 -2.68
C TYR A 35 -1.94 7.42 -2.47
N TYR A 36 -1.64 6.82 -1.32
CA TYR A 36 -0.30 6.31 -1.02
C TYR A 36 -0.32 4.80 -0.96
N TRP A 37 0.59 4.18 -1.70
CA TRP A 37 1.02 2.81 -1.46
C TRP A 37 2.19 2.84 -0.49
N LEU A 38 2.03 2.16 0.65
CA LEU A 38 3.01 2.11 1.72
C LEU A 38 3.51 0.68 1.87
N LEU A 39 4.80 0.47 1.66
CA LEU A 39 5.52 -0.74 2.02
C LEU A 39 6.07 -0.56 3.43
N ILE A 40 5.69 -1.46 4.32
CA ILE A 40 6.03 -1.39 5.74
C ILE A 40 6.80 -2.66 6.10
N ARG A 41 8.03 -2.49 6.57
CA ARG A 41 8.91 -3.57 7.04
C ARG A 41 9.38 -3.21 8.44
N ASP A 42 9.12 -4.05 9.43
CA ASP A 42 9.41 -3.78 10.84
C ASP A 42 8.88 -2.41 11.33
N THR A 43 9.76 -1.41 11.46
CA THR A 43 9.44 -0.03 11.87
C THR A 43 9.53 0.98 10.74
N GLN A 44 9.99 0.57 9.56
CA GLN A 44 10.18 1.45 8.42
C GLN A 44 8.90 1.51 7.58
N VAL A 45 8.53 2.72 7.20
CA VAL A 45 7.42 2.99 6.27
C VAL A 45 8.03 3.66 5.05
N GLN A 46 7.88 3.03 3.90
CA GLN A 46 8.30 3.56 2.60
C GLN A 46 7.06 3.80 1.75
N ARG A 47 6.91 5.02 1.22
CA ARG A 47 5.93 5.27 0.16
C ARG A 47 6.50 4.82 -1.17
N LEU A 48 5.77 3.98 -1.87
CA LEU A 48 6.10 3.53 -3.22
C LEU A 48 5.70 4.60 -4.24
N THR A 49 6.52 4.74 -5.27
CA THR A 49 6.33 5.72 -6.33
C THR A 49 5.50 5.10 -7.45
N PHE A 50 4.22 5.44 -7.49
CA PHE A 50 3.27 4.86 -8.45
C PHE A 50 3.59 5.27 -9.89
N VAL A 51 3.70 4.29 -10.78
CA VAL A 51 3.96 4.49 -12.21
C VAL A 51 2.69 4.22 -13.02
N SER A 52 2.09 3.03 -12.86
CA SER A 52 0.92 2.64 -13.65
C SER A 52 0.10 1.55 -12.97
N MET A 53 -1.13 1.37 -13.48
CA MET A 53 -1.99 0.27 -13.07
C MET A 53 -2.71 -0.33 -14.26
N THR A 54 -2.92 -1.63 -14.18
CA THR A 54 -3.82 -2.37 -15.06
C THR A 54 -4.81 -3.14 -14.21
N ARG A 55 -6.05 -3.29 -14.69
CA ARG A 55 -7.07 -4.08 -14.02
C ARG A 55 -7.89 -4.81 -15.08
N ASN A 56 -8.12 -6.10 -14.86
CA ASN A 56 -9.11 -6.89 -15.58
C ASN A 56 -10.18 -7.38 -14.59
N GLU A 57 -11.05 -8.27 -15.04
CA GLU A 57 -12.18 -8.76 -14.24
C GLU A 57 -11.72 -9.56 -13.00
N THR A 58 -10.58 -10.24 -13.08
CA THR A 58 -10.14 -11.19 -12.06
C THR A 58 -8.91 -10.74 -11.27
N SER A 59 -8.13 -9.80 -11.79
CA SER A 59 -6.83 -9.42 -11.24
C SER A 59 -6.48 -7.96 -11.49
N GLN A 60 -5.53 -7.48 -10.69
CA GLN A 60 -5.02 -6.13 -10.70
C GLN A 60 -3.50 -6.14 -10.69
N GLU A 61 -2.92 -5.18 -11.39
CA GLU A 61 -1.48 -4.92 -11.40
C GLU A 61 -1.22 -3.46 -11.00
N ARG A 62 -0.15 -3.26 -10.22
CA ARG A 62 0.43 -1.95 -9.92
C ARG A 62 1.91 -2.02 -10.23
N VAL A 63 2.37 -1.03 -10.98
CA VAL A 63 3.79 -0.80 -11.24
C VAL A 63 4.23 0.37 -10.40
N PHE A 64 5.29 0.17 -9.64
CA PHE A 64 5.99 1.19 -8.87
C PHE A 64 7.42 1.31 -9.40
N GLU A 65 8.10 2.42 -9.10
CA GLU A 65 9.54 2.51 -9.38
C GLU A 65 10.32 1.44 -8.61
N GLU A 66 9.84 1.05 -7.43
CA GLU A 66 10.53 0.14 -6.50
C GLU A 66 10.05 -1.32 -6.61
N GLY A 67 8.98 -1.60 -7.36
CA GLY A 67 8.42 -2.96 -7.37
C GLY A 67 7.22 -3.16 -8.28
N LEU A 68 6.83 -4.42 -8.43
CA LEU A 68 5.63 -4.85 -9.15
C LEU A 68 4.70 -5.60 -8.21
N LEU A 69 3.44 -5.21 -8.18
CA LEU A 69 2.38 -5.89 -7.43
C LEU A 69 1.35 -6.47 -8.39
N HIS A 70 1.10 -7.77 -8.29
CA HIS A 70 -0.01 -8.45 -8.94
C HIS A 70 -0.92 -9.07 -7.89
N PHE A 71 -2.23 -8.84 -7.94
CA PHE A 71 -3.14 -9.35 -6.92
C PHE A 71 -4.57 -9.53 -7.39
N ASP A 72 -5.29 -10.41 -6.70
CA ASP A 72 -6.72 -10.64 -6.84
C ASP A 72 -7.41 -10.59 -5.47
N THR A 73 -8.58 -11.21 -5.33
CA THR A 73 -9.32 -11.25 -4.07
C THR A 73 -8.77 -12.25 -3.05
N GLU A 74 -7.92 -13.19 -3.47
CA GLU A 74 -7.41 -14.29 -2.66
C GLU A 74 -5.94 -14.10 -2.27
N MET A 75 -5.11 -13.64 -3.20
CA MET A 75 -3.68 -13.49 -2.96
C MET A 75 -3.04 -12.35 -3.76
N ALA A 76 -1.84 -11.99 -3.34
CA ALA A 76 -0.99 -11.02 -4.01
C ALA A 76 0.46 -11.52 -4.11
N LEU A 77 1.15 -11.05 -5.14
CA LEU A 77 2.57 -11.24 -5.38
C LEU A 77 3.20 -9.85 -5.53
N TYR A 78 4.09 -9.51 -4.61
CA TYR A 78 4.89 -8.28 -4.69
C TYR A 78 6.34 -8.63 -4.95
N THR A 79 6.90 -8.16 -6.07
CA THR A 79 8.32 -8.29 -6.39
C THR A 79 9.01 -6.96 -6.19
N ASP A 80 9.94 -6.94 -5.24
CA ASP A 80 10.80 -5.80 -4.92
C ASP A 80 11.97 -5.77 -5.92
N LEU A 81 12.18 -4.66 -6.62
CA LEU A 81 13.16 -4.58 -7.72
C LEU A 81 14.61 -4.43 -7.23
N ASP A 82 14.82 -3.94 -6.01
CA ASP A 82 16.16 -3.77 -5.45
C ASP A 82 16.72 -5.11 -4.96
N SER A 83 15.90 -5.85 -4.21
CA SER A 83 16.28 -7.15 -3.65
C SER A 83 16.01 -8.33 -4.57
N LEU A 84 15.17 -8.13 -5.59
CA LEU A 84 14.58 -9.17 -6.45
C LEU A 84 13.79 -10.23 -5.68
N ALA A 85 13.40 -9.93 -4.43
CA ALA A 85 12.58 -10.81 -3.61
C ALA A 85 11.11 -10.71 -4.03
N THR A 86 10.45 -11.86 -4.15
CA THR A 86 9.00 -11.93 -4.36
C THR A 86 8.32 -12.39 -3.07
N HIS A 87 7.45 -11.53 -2.55
CA HIS A 87 6.59 -11.81 -1.41
C HIS A 87 5.24 -12.33 -1.89
N ARG A 88 4.78 -13.43 -1.31
CA ARG A 88 3.41 -13.93 -1.49
C ARG A 88 2.57 -13.45 -0.31
N LEU A 89 1.67 -12.52 -0.57
CA LEU A 89 0.91 -11.81 0.44
C LEU A 89 -0.53 -12.32 0.50
N ALA A 90 -1.08 -12.43 1.71
CA ALA A 90 -2.50 -12.64 1.95
C ALA A 90 -3.26 -11.31 1.75
N VAL A 91 -4.42 -11.38 1.12
CA VAL A 91 -5.30 -10.21 0.94
C VAL A 91 -6.25 -10.11 2.12
N GLN A 92 -6.20 -9.01 2.87
CA GLN A 92 -7.19 -8.72 3.90
C GLN A 92 -8.40 -8.02 3.27
N ASN A 93 -9.55 -8.69 3.30
CA ASN A 93 -10.81 -8.15 2.80
C ASN A 93 -11.91 -8.31 3.87
N PRO A 94 -12.40 -7.21 4.48
CA PRO A 94 -12.02 -5.82 4.22
C PRO A 94 -10.59 -5.50 4.67
N ALA A 95 -10.04 -4.39 4.18
CA ALA A 95 -8.70 -3.92 4.56
C ALA A 95 -8.70 -3.43 6.03
N ILE A 96 -8.48 -4.35 6.97
CA ILE A 96 -8.42 -4.08 8.41
C ILE A 96 -6.97 -3.86 8.80
N LEU A 97 -6.69 -2.75 9.48
CA LEU A 97 -5.38 -2.45 10.04
C LEU A 97 -5.40 -2.66 11.55
N SER A 98 -4.28 -3.11 12.12
CA SER A 98 -4.13 -3.13 13.58
C SER A 98 -3.86 -1.71 14.10
N GLU A 99 -4.19 -1.43 15.37
CA GLU A 99 -3.90 -0.13 15.99
C GLU A 99 -2.42 0.26 15.88
N ALA A 100 -1.52 -0.72 15.99
CA ALA A 100 -0.09 -0.51 15.87
C ALA A 100 0.30 -0.08 14.44
N LEU A 101 -0.32 -0.67 13.42
CA LEU A 101 -0.07 -0.34 12.02
C LEU A 101 -0.66 1.04 11.67
N GLU A 102 -1.89 1.33 12.10
CA GLU A 102 -2.52 2.64 11.94
C GLU A 102 -1.67 3.74 12.56
N LYS A 103 -1.15 3.52 13.78
CA LYS A 103 -0.26 4.47 14.45
C LYS A 103 1.03 4.71 13.67
N ARG A 104 1.62 3.69 13.06
CA ARG A 104 2.82 3.83 12.20
C ARG A 104 2.53 4.70 10.98
N ILE A 105 1.43 4.42 10.28
CA ILE A 105 0.99 5.20 9.12
C ILE A 105 0.72 6.65 9.53
N GLN A 106 0.05 6.86 10.67
CA GLN A 106 -0.22 8.21 11.18
C GLN A 106 1.06 8.99 11.49
N ASN A 107 2.05 8.35 12.10
CA ASN A 107 3.34 8.97 12.38
C ASN A 107 4.05 9.35 11.07
N TYR A 108 4.07 8.44 10.09
CA TYR A 108 4.63 8.70 8.75
C TYR A 108 3.99 9.92 8.09
N LEU A 109 2.65 10.00 8.06
CA LEU A 109 1.93 11.12 7.44
C LEU A 109 2.18 12.46 8.14
N THR A 110 2.45 12.47 9.45
CA THR A 110 2.65 13.71 10.23
C THR A 110 4.09 14.23 10.14
N ALA A 111 5.04 13.37 9.78
CA ALA A 111 6.46 13.70 9.71
C ALA A 111 6.93 14.22 8.33
N GLN A 112 6.02 14.32 7.36
CA GLN A 112 6.27 14.84 6.00
C GLN A 112 6.38 16.36 5.99
#